data_AF-J7IT74-F1
#
_entry.id   AF-J7IT74-F1
#
_cell.length_a   1.000
_cell.length_b   1.000
_cell.length_c   1.000
_cell.angle_alpha   90.00
_cell.angle_beta   90.00
_cell.angle_gamma   90.00
#
_symmetry.space_group_name_H-M   'P 1'
#
loop_
_entity.id
_entity.type
_entity.pdbx_description
1 polymer ?
#
loop_
_entity_poly.entity_id
_entity_poly.type
_entity_poly.pdbx_seq_one_letter_code
_entity_poly.pdbx_strand_id
1 'polypeptide(L)'
;MAGPDKKQLYPNEAIKTVCYISNLPKRPNVEIGDYTYYSDNKKSPEKFYDNIEHHYEFLGDKLIIGKFCAIAEGVKFIMNGANT
;
A
#
# COMPACT_ATOMS: atom_id res chain seq x y z
N MET A 1 -4.97 -16.05 21.45
CA MET A 1 -4.39 -16.32 20.12
C MET A 1 -3.54 -15.12 19.72
N ALA A 2 -2.31 -15.33 19.27
CA ALA A 2 -1.52 -14.26 18.66
C ALA A 2 -1.98 -14.08 17.20
N GLY A 3 -2.21 -12.85 16.77
CA GLY A 3 -2.52 -12.53 15.37
C GLY A 3 -1.29 -12.67 14.46
N PRO A 4 -1.45 -12.46 13.14
CA PRO A 4 -0.33 -12.45 12.20
C PRO A 4 0.73 -11.41 12.58
N ASP A 5 2.00 -11.71 12.29
CA ASP A 5 3.11 -10.79 12.57
C ASP A 5 3.07 -9.61 11.59
N LYS A 6 2.88 -8.41 12.14
CA LYS A 6 2.85 -7.17 11.35
C LYS A 6 4.16 -6.83 10.66
N LYS A 7 5.28 -7.49 10.99
CA LYS A 7 6.58 -7.29 10.34
C LYS A 7 6.80 -8.18 9.13
N GLN A 8 5.98 -9.21 8.93
CA GLN A 8 6.07 -10.07 7.75
C GLN A 8 5.49 -9.35 6.53
N LEU A 9 6.12 -9.46 5.37
CA LEU A 9 5.56 -8.88 4.14
C LEU A 9 4.24 -9.55 3.76
N TYR A 10 4.20 -10.88 3.89
CA TYR A 10 3.02 -11.70 3.60
C TYR A 10 2.37 -12.14 4.90
N PRO A 11 1.09 -11.79 5.16
CA PRO A 11 0.38 -12.25 6.36
C PRO A 11 0.26 -13.77 6.45
N ASN A 12 0.29 -14.44 5.29
CA ASN A 12 0.35 -15.88 5.13
C ASN A 12 1.33 -16.19 4.00
N GLU A 13 2.43 -16.87 4.30
CA GLU A 13 3.49 -17.20 3.32
C GLU A 13 3.00 -18.04 2.13
N ALA A 14 1.91 -18.79 2.29
CA ALA A 14 1.30 -19.56 1.20
C ALA A 14 0.47 -18.69 0.23
N ILE A 15 0.14 -17.45 0.62
CA ILE A 15 -0.72 -16.55 -0.15
C ILE A 15 0.11 -15.32 -0.57
N LYS A 16 0.58 -15.32 -1.81
CA LYS A 16 1.38 -14.22 -2.38
C LYS A 16 0.57 -13.13 -3.09
N THR A 17 -0.76 -13.26 -3.08
CA THR A 17 -1.69 -12.26 -3.65
C THR A 17 -2.14 -11.20 -2.65
N VAL A 18 -1.58 -11.22 -1.43
CA VAL A 18 -1.84 -10.24 -0.36
C VAL A 18 -0.53 -9.87 0.32
N CYS A 19 -0.23 -8.59 0.50
CA CYS A 19 0.91 -8.16 1.31
C CYS A 19 0.56 -6.99 2.24
N TYR A 20 1.24 -6.91 3.39
CA TYR A 20 1.20 -5.73 4.25
C TYR A 20 2.00 -4.60 3.60
N ILE A 21 1.31 -3.50 3.32
CA ILE A 21 1.87 -2.36 2.59
C ILE A 21 2.89 -1.60 3.46
N SER A 22 2.70 -1.58 4.78
CA SER A 22 3.62 -0.95 5.74
C SER A 22 5.06 -1.48 5.66
N ASN A 23 5.22 -2.71 5.15
CA ASN A 23 6.48 -3.45 5.05
C ASN A 23 7.12 -3.38 3.66
N LEU A 24 6.51 -2.68 2.70
CA LEU A 24 7.15 -2.36 1.43
C LEU A 24 8.26 -1.32 1.63
N PRO A 25 9.21 -1.21 0.68
CA PRO A 25 10.18 -0.13 0.67
C PRO A 25 9.50 1.23 0.90
N LYS A 26 10.14 2.13 1.65
CA LYS A 26 9.52 3.44 1.92
C LYS A 26 9.49 4.28 0.64
N ARG A 27 8.37 4.99 0.43
CA ARG A 27 8.19 5.98 -0.63
C ARG A 27 8.02 7.37 0.02
N PRO A 28 8.69 8.42 -0.47
CA PRO A 28 8.48 9.78 0.03
C PRO A 28 6.99 10.17 0.01
N ASN A 29 6.57 10.95 1.01
CA ASN A 29 5.20 11.47 1.15
C ASN A 29 4.08 10.41 1.21
N VAL A 30 4.40 9.14 1.50
CA VAL A 30 3.43 8.07 1.70
C VAL A 30 3.60 7.45 3.08
N GLU A 31 2.54 7.47 3.88
CA GLU A 31 2.51 6.95 5.25
C GLU A 31 1.42 5.88 5.37
N ILE A 32 1.80 4.66 5.78
CA ILE A 32 0.89 3.51 5.84
C ILE A 32 0.94 2.87 7.22
N GLY A 33 -0.23 2.69 7.84
CA GLY A 33 -0.37 2.05 9.13
C GLY A 33 -0.19 0.54 9.11
N ASP A 34 0.23 -0.01 10.26
CA ASP A 34 0.33 -1.46 10.50
C ASP A 34 -0.96 -2.22 10.13
N TYR A 35 -0.79 -3.47 9.71
CA TYR A 35 -1.87 -4.40 9.33
C TYR A 35 -2.70 -3.99 8.10
N THR A 36 -2.39 -2.85 7.47
CA THR A 36 -3.01 -2.45 6.23
C THR A 36 -2.43 -3.25 5.07
N TYR A 37 -3.29 -3.89 4.30
CA TYR A 37 -2.90 -4.79 3.22
C TYR A 37 -3.49 -4.38 1.88
N TYR A 38 -2.77 -4.74 0.82
CA TYR A 38 -3.26 -4.69 -0.55
C TYR A 38 -3.40 -6.13 -1.05
N SER A 39 -4.49 -6.40 -1.77
CA SER A 39 -4.73 -7.69 -2.41
C SER A 39 -4.87 -7.51 -3.92
N ASP A 40 -4.12 -8.31 -4.69
CA ASP A 40 -4.14 -8.29 -6.15
C ASP A 40 -3.86 -9.70 -6.67
N ASN A 41 -4.78 -10.24 -7.47
CA ASN A 41 -4.61 -11.58 -8.06
C ASN A 41 -4.04 -11.54 -9.47
N LYS A 42 -3.94 -10.35 -10.09
CA LYS A 42 -3.45 -10.18 -11.47
C LYS A 42 -2.01 -9.67 -11.52
N LYS A 43 -1.62 -8.82 -10.57
CA LYS A 43 -0.27 -8.27 -10.42
C LYS A 43 0.29 -8.62 -9.04
N SER A 44 1.60 -8.42 -8.85
CA SER A 44 2.20 -8.56 -7.52
C SER A 44 1.64 -7.46 -6.60
N PRO A 45 1.11 -7.80 -5.40
CA PRO A 45 0.62 -6.81 -4.45
C PRO A 45 1.74 -5.90 -3.91
N GLU A 46 3.01 -6.31 -4.04
CA GLU A 46 4.16 -5.46 -3.71
C GLU A 46 4.25 -4.20 -4.58
N LYS A 47 3.60 -4.20 -5.74
CA LYS A 47 3.51 -3.05 -6.65
C LYS A 47 2.41 -2.05 -6.26
N PHE A 48 1.94 -2.06 -5.03
CA PHE A 48 0.90 -1.14 -4.53
C PHE A 48 1.13 0.32 -4.94
N TYR A 49 2.39 0.79 -4.90
CA TYR A 49 2.75 2.16 -5.25
C TYR A 49 2.51 2.54 -6.71
N ASP A 50 2.41 1.58 -7.63
CA ASP A 50 2.02 1.83 -9.03
C ASP A 50 0.56 2.31 -9.13
N ASN A 51 -0.25 2.08 -8.09
CA ASN A 51 -1.63 2.55 -8.01
C ASN A 51 -1.76 3.97 -7.43
N ILE A 52 -0.63 4.63 -7.10
CA ILE A 52 -0.60 6.03 -6.67
C ILE A 52 -0.18 6.88 -7.86
N GLU A 53 -1.15 7.53 -8.50
CA GLU A 53 -0.98 8.27 -9.73
C GLU A 53 -0.80 9.77 -9.45
N HIS A 54 0.01 10.43 -10.27
CA HIS A 54 0.25 11.88 -10.22
C HIS A 54 0.82 12.41 -8.90
N HIS A 55 1.55 11.56 -8.16
CA HIS A 55 2.18 11.94 -6.90
C HIS A 55 3.61 12.42 -7.11
N TYR A 56 3.79 13.73 -7.12
CA TYR A 56 5.09 14.36 -7.35
C TYR A 56 5.66 14.93 -6.05
N GLU A 57 6.90 14.58 -5.73
CA GLU A 57 7.53 14.96 -4.45
C GLU A 57 7.57 16.48 -4.23
N PHE A 58 7.76 17.26 -5.29
CA PHE A 58 7.85 18.72 -5.23
C PHE A 58 6.53 19.41 -4.85
N LEU A 59 5.38 18.73 -4.99
CA LEU A 59 4.08 19.26 -4.56
C LEU A 59 3.88 19.14 -3.05
N GLY A 60 4.62 18.24 -2.39
CA GLY A 60 4.56 18.04 -0.95
C GLY A 60 3.24 17.46 -0.42
N ASP A 61 2.30 17.10 -1.29
CA ASP A 61 1.06 16.43 -0.91
C ASP A 61 1.35 15.00 -0.42
N LYS A 62 0.54 14.51 0.52
CA LYS A 62 0.78 13.23 1.20
C LYS A 62 -0.38 12.27 1.02
N LEU A 63 -0.06 10.99 0.85
CA LEU A 63 -1.02 9.90 1.02
C LEU A 63 -0.82 9.26 2.41
N ILE A 64 -1.84 9.33 3.25
CA ILE A 64 -1.82 8.74 4.59
C ILE A 64 -2.96 7.71 4.69
N ILE A 65 -2.60 6.45 4.90
CA ILE A 65 -3.56 5.35 5.13
C ILE A 65 -3.39 4.84 6.55
N GLY A 66 -4.50 4.75 7.28
CA GLY A 66 -4.54 4.27 8.66
C GLY A 66 -4.15 2.80 8.83
N LYS A 67 -4.36 2.27 10.05
CA LYS A 67 -4.14 0.86 10.38
C LYS A 67 -5.36 0.01 10.03
N PHE A 68 -5.15 -1.28 9.81
CA PHE A 68 -6.21 -2.27 9.58
C PHE A 68 -7.12 -1.97 8.37
N CYS A 69 -6.59 -1.31 7.34
CA CYS A 69 -7.32 -1.09 6.09
C CYS A 69 -7.14 -2.28 5.13
N ALA A 70 -8.20 -2.61 4.41
CA ALA A 70 -8.19 -3.59 3.32
C ALA A 70 -8.32 -2.85 1.99
N ILE A 71 -7.30 -2.93 1.15
CA ILE A 71 -7.29 -2.29 -0.17
C ILE A 71 -7.41 -3.38 -1.23
N ALA A 72 -8.49 -3.32 -2.00
CA ALA A 72 -8.79 -4.31 -3.03
C ALA A 72 -8.07 -4.02 -4.35
N GLU A 73 -7.94 -5.06 -5.17
CA GLU A 73 -7.39 -5.00 -6.52
C GLU A 73 -8.04 -3.88 -7.34
N GLY A 74 -7.20 -3.08 -8.02
CA GLY A 74 -7.66 -2.04 -8.95
C GLY A 74 -8.02 -0.71 -8.31
N VAL A 75 -7.97 -0.57 -6.98
CA VAL A 75 -8.05 0.73 -6.31
C VAL A 75 -6.89 1.62 -6.76
N LYS A 76 -7.20 2.87 -7.12
CA LYS A 76 -6.23 3.90 -7.49
C LYS A 76 -6.35 5.11 -6.58
N PHE A 77 -5.21 5.72 -6.26
CA PHE A 77 -5.12 6.97 -5.52
C PHE A 77 -4.67 8.06 -6.48
N ILE A 78 -5.55 9.02 -6.74
CA ILE A 78 -5.25 10.16 -7.61
C ILE A 78 -4.79 11.32 -6.73
N MET A 79 -3.54 11.74 -6.91
CA MET A 79 -2.93 12.81 -6.13
C MET A 79 -3.03 14.17 -6.84
N ASN A 80 -2.60 15.25 -6.19
CA ASN A 80 -2.90 16.61 -6.64
C ASN A 80 -2.28 16.97 -8.00
N GLY A 81 -1.20 16.29 -8.42
CA GLY A 81 -0.56 16.50 -9.72
C GLY A 81 -1.43 16.14 -10.93
N ALA A 82 -2.61 15.54 -10.73
CA ALA A 82 -3.54 15.22 -11.82
C ALA A 82 -4.24 16.46 -12.39
N ASN A 83 -4.23 17.57 -11.66
CA ASN A 83 -4.84 18.85 -12.08
C ASN A 83 -3.80 19.87 -12.58
N THR A 84 -2.54 19.47 -12.72
CA THR A 84 -1.42 20.33 -13.12
C THR A 84 -1.14 20.24 -14.61
#